data_AF-A0A2V2XTT5-F1
#
_entry.id   AF-A0A2V2XTT5-F1
#
_cell.length_a   1.000
_cell.length_b   1.000
_cell.length_c   1.000
_cell.angle_alpha   90.00
_cell.angle_beta   90.00
_cell.angle_gamma   90.00
#
_symmetry.space_group_name_H-M   'P 1'
#
loop_
_entity.id
_entity.type
_entity.pdbx_description
1 polymer ?
#
loop_
_entity_poly.entity_id
_entity_poly.type
_entity_poly.pdbx_seq_one_letter_code
_entity_poly.pdbx_strand_id
1 'polypeptide(L)'
;MKAKNVKNMVTEIRAEIASSRLEIDDIRRSIAEVSRGIDEIKKKESELIEEIGKRSARIDEISKELDRLAADRSRISEEIRRKREEIQALRSKLREIKTNQDKKSRIERLEILKKKAEEKLSSGERLTFEELQALYGGLDGESNGTSGGENP
;
A
#
# COMPACT_ATOMS: atom_id res chain seq x y z
N MET A 1 92.89 -23.01 -43.48
CA MET A 1 91.45 -23.25 -43.69
C MET A 1 90.70 -23.54 -42.39
N LYS A 2 91.04 -24.58 -41.60
CA LYS A 2 90.30 -24.95 -40.36
C LYS A 2 90.17 -23.82 -39.31
N ALA A 3 91.23 -23.08 -39.01
CA ALA A 3 91.19 -21.99 -38.02
C ALA A 3 90.28 -20.82 -38.43
N LYS A 4 90.17 -20.52 -39.74
CA LYS A 4 89.26 -19.49 -40.27
C LYS A 4 87.80 -19.91 -40.12
N ASN A 5 87.49 -21.19 -40.37
CA ASN A 5 86.14 -21.72 -40.18
C ASN A 5 85.72 -21.72 -38.71
N VAL A 6 86.60 -22.12 -37.79
CA VAL A 6 86.33 -22.06 -36.35
C VAL A 6 86.08 -20.62 -35.90
N LYS A 7 86.89 -19.65 -36.36
CA LYS A 7 86.69 -18.23 -36.05
C LYS A 7 85.33 -17.70 -36.54
N ASN A 8 84.91 -18.10 -37.73
CA ASN A 8 83.61 -17.73 -38.28
C ASN A 8 82.46 -18.32 -37.44
N MET A 9 82.52 -19.61 -37.10
CA MET A 9 81.52 -20.26 -36.23
C MET A 9 81.43 -19.59 -34.86
N VAL A 10 82.56 -19.25 -34.24
CA VAL A 10 82.56 -18.52 -32.96
C VAL A 10 81.91 -17.14 -33.09
N THR A 11 82.08 -16.47 -34.22
CA THR A 11 81.47 -15.16 -34.47
C THR A 11 79.96 -15.27 -34.65
N GLU A 12 79.51 -16.30 -35.37
CA GLU A 12 78.08 -16.62 -35.58
C GLU A 12 77.40 -16.98 -34.27
N ILE A 13 77.97 -17.90 -33.48
CA ILE A 13 77.46 -18.26 -32.14
C ILE A 13 77.37 -17.03 -31.22
N ARG A 14 78.34 -16.12 -31.28
CA ARG A 14 78.29 -14.87 -30.51
C ARG A 14 77.14 -13.96 -30.94
N ALA A 15 76.86 -13.89 -32.24
CA ALA A 15 75.74 -13.13 -32.77
C ALA A 15 74.40 -13.75 -32.36
N GLU A 16 74.28 -15.07 -32.43
CA GLU A 16 73.10 -15.81 -31.94
C GLU A 16 72.86 -15.57 -30.45
N ILE A 17 73.90 -15.69 -29.61
CA ILE A 17 73.80 -15.40 -28.17
C ILE A 17 73.35 -13.96 -27.92
N ALA A 18 73.85 -13.00 -28.70
CA ALA A 18 73.43 -11.61 -28.57
C ALA A 18 71.96 -11.43 -28.96
N SER A 19 71.49 -12.08 -30.03
CA SER A 19 70.09 -12.09 -30.46
C SER A 19 69.18 -12.69 -29.39
N SER A 20 69.51 -13.88 -28.89
CA SER A 20 68.70 -14.53 -27.85
C SER A 20 68.66 -13.73 -26.55
N ARG A 21 69.71 -12.97 -26.21
CA ARG A 21 69.69 -12.06 -25.06
C ARG A 21 68.69 -10.92 -25.25
N LEU A 22 68.62 -10.33 -26.44
CA LEU A 22 67.64 -9.29 -26.74
C LEU A 22 66.22 -9.84 -26.68
N GLU A 23 65.98 -11.01 -27.26
CA GLU A 23 64.67 -11.68 -27.18
C GLU A 23 64.24 -11.96 -25.73
N ILE A 24 65.17 -12.44 -24.89
CA ILE A 24 64.91 -12.64 -23.45
C ILE A 24 64.53 -11.32 -22.76
N ASP A 25 65.23 -10.24 -23.06
CA ASP A 25 64.95 -8.94 -22.45
C ASP A 25 63.60 -8.38 -22.89
N ASP A 26 63.22 -8.57 -24.16
CA ASP A 26 61.89 -8.20 -24.66
C ASP A 26 60.79 -9.04 -24.03
N ILE A 27 60.99 -10.36 -23.91
CA ILE A 27 60.05 -11.25 -23.22
C ILE A 27 59.88 -10.81 -21.75
N ARG A 28 60.97 -10.47 -21.06
CA ARG A 28 60.91 -9.96 -19.67
C ARG A 28 60.11 -8.68 -19.55
N ARG A 29 60.23 -7.76 -20.51
CA ARG A 29 59.44 -6.51 -20.54
C ARG A 29 57.96 -6.82 -20.74
N SER A 30 57.62 -7.70 -21.70
CA SER A 30 56.25 -8.13 -21.95
C SER A 30 55.63 -8.82 -20.73
N ILE A 31 56.38 -9.68 -20.04
CA ILE A 31 55.95 -10.32 -18.78
C ILE A 31 55.65 -9.24 -17.73
N ALA A 32 56.54 -8.26 -17.56
CA ALA A 32 56.34 -7.20 -16.57
C ALA A 32 55.11 -6.33 -16.88
N GLU A 33 54.83 -6.05 -18.15
CA GLU A 33 53.63 -5.33 -18.58
C GLU A 33 52.35 -6.12 -18.30
N VAL A 34 52.33 -7.40 -18.68
CA VAL A 34 51.20 -8.29 -18.41
C VAL A 34 50.95 -8.42 -16.90
N SER A 35 52.01 -8.55 -16.09
CA SER A 35 51.87 -8.61 -14.63
C SER A 35 51.22 -7.34 -14.06
N ARG A 36 51.61 -6.14 -14.53
CA ARG A 36 50.95 -4.90 -14.11
C ARG A 36 49.48 -4.86 -14.52
N GLY A 37 49.17 -5.29 -15.75
CA GLY A 37 47.79 -5.38 -16.21
C GLY A 37 46.93 -6.32 -15.34
N ILE A 38 47.49 -7.45 -14.91
CA ILE A 38 46.82 -8.38 -13.98
C ILE A 38 46.55 -7.70 -12.63
N ASP A 39 47.52 -6.97 -12.08
CA ASP A 39 47.37 -6.30 -10.79
C ASP A 39 46.31 -5.18 -10.84
N GLU A 40 46.26 -4.43 -11.94
CA GLU A 40 45.21 -3.42 -12.17
C GLU A 40 43.82 -4.05 -12.28
N ILE A 41 43.70 -5.18 -12.99
CA ILE A 41 42.43 -5.91 -13.11
C ILE A 41 41.97 -6.42 -11.74
N LYS A 42 42.86 -7.01 -10.94
CA LYS A 42 42.54 -7.47 -9.57
C LYS A 42 42.06 -6.34 -8.67
N LYS A 43 42.65 -5.15 -8.81
CA LYS A 43 42.22 -3.97 -8.06
C LYS A 43 40.80 -3.56 -8.46
N LYS A 44 40.52 -3.47 -9.77
CA LYS A 44 39.18 -3.16 -10.29
C LYS A 44 38.14 -4.21 -9.87
N GLU A 45 38.50 -5.50 -9.91
CA GLU A 45 37.65 -6.59 -9.44
C GLU A 45 37.28 -6.41 -7.96
N SER A 46 38.26 -6.08 -7.12
CA SER A 46 38.04 -5.84 -5.69
C SER A 46 37.11 -4.64 -5.44
N GLU A 47 37.31 -3.54 -6.18
CA GLU A 47 36.46 -2.35 -6.11
C GLU A 47 35.01 -2.67 -6.52
N LEU A 48 34.82 -3.45 -7.59
CA LEU A 48 33.50 -3.87 -8.07
C LEU A 48 32.80 -4.79 -7.06
N ILE A 49 33.53 -5.72 -6.44
CA ILE A 49 32.98 -6.60 -5.38
C ILE A 49 32.47 -5.76 -4.20
N GLU A 50 33.23 -4.74 -3.79
CA GLU A 50 32.81 -3.84 -2.71
C GLU A 50 31.56 -3.05 -3.10
N GLU A 51 31.50 -2.53 -4.34
CA GLU A 51 30.34 -1.80 -4.84
C GLU A 51 29.09 -2.69 -4.92
N ILE A 52 29.22 -3.92 -5.40
CA ILE A 52 28.16 -4.92 -5.39
C ILE A 52 27.67 -5.16 -3.96
N GLY A 53 28.58 -5.33 -3.00
CA GLY A 53 28.23 -5.51 -1.59
C GLY A 53 27.40 -4.34 -1.04
N LYS A 54 27.81 -3.09 -1.32
CA LYS A 54 27.08 -1.89 -0.91
C LYS A 54 25.68 -1.83 -1.55
N ARG A 55 25.59 -2.14 -2.84
CA ARG A 55 24.32 -2.14 -3.58
C ARG A 55 23.36 -3.22 -3.06
N SER A 56 23.86 -4.42 -2.77
CA SER A 56 23.06 -5.50 -2.17
C SER A 56 22.51 -5.12 -0.80
N ALA A 57 23.35 -4.54 0.08
CA ALA A 57 22.88 -4.07 1.39
C ALA A 57 21.79 -2.99 1.25
N ARG A 58 21.92 -2.09 0.25
CA ARG A 58 20.91 -1.07 0.00
C ARG A 58 19.59 -1.66 -0.51
N ILE A 59 19.64 -2.71 -1.34
CA ILE A 59 18.45 -3.44 -1.79
C ILE A 59 17.74 -4.10 -0.61
N ASP A 60 18.47 -4.70 0.32
CA ASP A 60 17.91 -5.32 1.51
C ASP A 60 17.21 -4.29 2.42
N GLU A 61 17.82 -3.11 2.60
CA GLU A 61 17.21 -2.00 3.36
C GLU A 61 15.88 -1.55 2.73
N ILE A 62 15.89 -1.31 1.41
CA ILE A 62 14.70 -0.87 0.67
C ILE A 62 13.60 -1.94 0.75
N SER A 63 13.96 -3.21 0.65
CA SER A 63 13.00 -4.31 0.73
C SER A 63 12.31 -4.36 2.11
N LYS A 64 13.08 -4.20 3.19
CA LYS A 64 12.52 -4.12 4.55
C LYS A 64 11.62 -2.90 4.75
N GLU A 65 11.96 -1.77 4.14
CA GLU A 65 11.12 -0.57 4.18
C GLU A 65 9.80 -0.79 3.43
N LEU A 66 9.85 -1.45 2.27
CA LEU A 66 8.68 -1.81 1.48
C LEU A 66 7.72 -2.70 2.28
N ASP A 67 8.24 -3.72 2.95
CA ASP A 67 7.44 -4.63 3.78
C ASP A 67 6.74 -3.90 4.92
N ARG A 68 7.45 -2.97 5.58
CA ARG A 68 6.88 -2.12 6.65
C ARG A 68 5.75 -1.24 6.10
N LEU A 69 5.98 -0.55 4.98
CA LEU A 69 4.98 0.30 4.35
C LEU A 69 3.74 -0.50 3.90
N ALA A 70 3.94 -1.72 3.40
CA ALA A 70 2.85 -2.61 3.04
C ALA A 70 2.00 -3.01 4.27
N ALA A 71 2.65 -3.33 5.40
CA ALA A 71 1.97 -3.63 6.65
C ALA A 71 1.19 -2.42 7.19
N ASP A 72 1.78 -1.23 7.17
CA ASP A 72 1.11 0.01 7.58
C ASP A 72 -0.10 0.33 6.69
N ARG A 73 0.02 0.18 5.37
CA ARG A 73 -1.09 0.34 4.44
C ARG A 73 -2.25 -0.61 4.76
N SER A 74 -1.94 -1.87 5.08
CA SER A 74 -2.95 -2.85 5.47
C SER A 74 -3.67 -2.44 6.76
N ARG A 75 -2.92 -2.03 7.79
CA ARG A 75 -3.44 -1.55 9.07
C ARG A 75 -4.36 -0.34 8.90
N ILE A 76 -3.93 0.66 8.12
CA ILE A 76 -4.72 1.87 7.84
C ILE A 76 -6.01 1.50 7.09
N SER A 77 -5.94 0.58 6.13
CA SER A 77 -7.12 0.13 5.38
C SER A 77 -8.17 -0.53 6.28
N GLU A 78 -7.72 -1.35 7.23
CA GLU A 78 -8.59 -1.98 8.22
C GLU A 78 -9.20 -0.95 9.19
N GLU A 79 -8.41 0.05 9.62
CA GLU A 79 -8.92 1.14 10.46
C GLU A 79 -10.00 1.96 9.73
N ILE A 80 -9.79 2.29 8.46
CA ILE A 80 -10.78 2.96 7.61
C ILE A 80 -12.07 2.14 7.54
N ARG A 81 -11.96 0.82 7.35
CA ARG A 81 -13.12 -0.07 7.29
C ARG A 81 -13.92 -0.02 8.60
N ARG A 82 -13.25 -0.19 9.75
CA ARG A 82 -13.89 -0.12 11.06
C ARG A 82 -14.58 1.22 11.31
N LYS A 83 -13.94 2.33 10.93
CA LYS A 83 -14.53 3.67 11.05
C LYS A 83 -15.75 3.85 10.16
N ARG A 84 -15.78 3.26 8.96
CA ARG A 84 -16.96 3.25 8.10
C ARG A 84 -18.12 2.48 8.72
N GLU A 85 -17.85 1.31 9.30
CA GLU A 85 -18.85 0.50 10.01
C GLU A 85 -19.41 1.26 11.23
N GLU A 86 -18.54 1.92 12.01
CA GLU A 86 -18.94 2.78 13.14
C GLU A 86 -19.85 3.93 12.70
N ILE A 87 -19.51 4.63 11.61
CA ILE A 87 -20.34 5.70 11.04
C ILE A 87 -21.71 5.16 10.62
N GLN A 88 -21.79 3.98 10.00
CA GLN A 88 -23.06 3.39 9.60
C GLN A 88 -23.93 3.04 10.82
N ALA A 89 -23.33 2.45 11.86
CA ALA A 89 -24.03 2.14 13.09
C ALA A 89 -24.58 3.40 13.78
N LEU A 90 -23.78 4.47 13.86
CA LEU A 90 -24.20 5.76 14.42
C LEU A 90 -25.33 6.39 13.62
N ARG A 91 -25.28 6.32 12.27
CA ARG A 91 -26.37 6.82 11.41
C ARG A 91 -27.67 6.06 11.64
N SER A 92 -27.62 4.74 11.83
CA SER A 92 -28.81 3.94 12.13
C SER A 92 -29.39 4.30 13.49
N LYS A 93 -28.55 4.41 14.54
CA LYS A 93 -28.99 4.90 15.86
C LYS A 93 -29.62 6.29 15.78
N LEU A 94 -29.03 7.21 15.03
CA LEU A 94 -29.58 8.55 14.86
C LEU A 94 -30.98 8.53 14.22
N ARG A 95 -31.18 7.67 13.20
CA ARG A 95 -32.50 7.50 12.57
C ARG A 95 -33.53 6.94 13.56
N GLU A 96 -33.14 5.94 14.34
CA GLU A 96 -34.00 5.35 15.36
C GLU A 96 -34.43 6.38 16.42
N ILE A 97 -33.48 7.18 16.93
CA ILE A 97 -33.77 8.24 17.90
C ILE A 97 -34.76 9.26 17.32
N LYS A 98 -34.56 9.70 16.07
CA LYS A 98 -35.47 10.63 15.40
C LYS A 98 -36.88 10.06 15.28
N THR A 99 -37.02 8.83 14.79
CA THR A 99 -38.31 8.16 14.67
C THR A 99 -39.00 8.03 16.03
N ASN A 100 -38.26 7.69 17.09
CA ASN A 100 -38.83 7.57 18.43
C ASN A 100 -39.24 8.94 19.01
N GLN A 101 -38.48 10.00 18.74
CA GLN A 101 -38.84 11.37 19.14
C GLN A 101 -40.10 11.86 18.42
N ASP A 102 -40.23 11.58 17.12
CA ASP A 102 -41.41 11.94 16.33
C ASP A 102 -42.66 11.19 16.83
N LYS A 103 -42.53 9.88 17.10
CA LYS A 103 -43.60 9.06 17.70
C LYS A 103 -44.02 9.62 19.06
N LYS A 104 -43.07 9.93 19.95
CA LYS A 104 -43.35 10.50 21.26
C LYS A 104 -44.11 11.82 21.15
N SER A 105 -43.64 12.72 20.27
CA SER A 105 -44.29 14.02 20.03
C SER A 105 -45.70 13.87 19.46
N ARG A 106 -45.93 12.88 18.59
CA ARG A 106 -47.26 12.55 18.04
C ARG A 106 -48.20 12.05 19.14
N ILE A 107 -47.72 11.16 20.01
CA ILE A 107 -48.49 10.64 21.16
C ILE A 107 -48.87 11.78 22.10
N GLU A 108 -47.92 12.63 22.51
CA GLU A 108 -48.19 13.77 23.40
C GLU A 108 -49.24 14.72 22.80
N ARG A 109 -49.18 15.01 21.49
CA ARG A 109 -50.20 15.83 20.81
C ARG A 109 -51.58 15.17 20.81
N LEU A 110 -51.64 13.87 20.56
CA LEU A 110 -52.91 13.11 20.57
C LEU A 110 -53.53 13.07 21.97
N GLU A 111 -52.73 12.92 23.02
CA GLU A 111 -53.20 12.95 24.41
C GLU A 111 -53.81 14.32 24.77
N ILE A 112 -53.14 15.41 24.40
CA ILE A 112 -53.67 16.77 24.61
C ILE A 112 -54.99 16.96 23.85
N LEU A 113 -55.06 16.51 22.59
CA LEU A 113 -56.25 16.65 21.76
C LEU A 113 -57.43 15.81 22.30
N LYS A 114 -57.17 14.58 22.75
CA LYS A 114 -58.17 13.73 23.42
C LYS A 114 -58.73 14.41 24.65
N LYS A 115 -57.87 14.89 25.55
CA LYS A 115 -58.31 15.55 26.78
C LYS A 115 -59.22 16.75 26.48
N LYS A 116 -58.83 17.58 25.51
CA LYS A 116 -59.65 18.72 25.07
C LYS A 116 -61.00 18.29 24.49
N ALA A 117 -61.03 17.20 23.73
CA ALA A 117 -62.25 16.64 23.17
C ALA A 117 -63.17 16.08 24.27
N GLU A 118 -62.64 15.41 25.29
CA GLU A 118 -63.40 14.92 26.44
C GLU A 118 -64.03 16.06 27.24
N GLU A 119 -63.28 17.14 27.48
CA GLU A 119 -63.77 18.34 28.16
C GLU A 119 -64.94 18.99 27.39
N LYS A 120 -64.82 19.16 26.07
CA LYS A 120 -65.89 19.69 25.21
C LYS A 120 -67.12 18.80 25.15
N LEU A 121 -66.92 17.48 25.07
CA LEU A 121 -68.01 16.52 25.05
C LEU A 121 -68.80 16.59 26.38
N SER A 122 -68.09 16.76 27.49
CA SER A 122 -68.68 16.92 28.83
C SER A 122 -69.41 18.26 29.00
N SER A 123 -68.95 19.34 28.34
CA SER A 123 -69.64 20.64 28.33
C SER A 123 -70.80 20.73 27.32
N GLY A 124 -71.02 19.70 26.50
CA GLY A 124 -72.09 19.66 25.49
C GLY A 124 -71.76 20.42 24.20
N GLU A 125 -70.49 20.79 23.99
CA GLU A 125 -70.02 21.47 22.78
C GLU A 125 -69.88 20.51 21.60
N ARG A 126 -70.01 21.03 20.37
CA ARG A 126 -69.75 20.25 19.16
C ARG A 126 -68.25 20.01 18.98
N LEU A 127 -67.89 18.75 18.79
CA LEU A 127 -66.53 18.31 18.49
C LEU A 127 -66.15 18.57 17.02
N THR A 128 -64.89 18.86 16.78
CA THR A 128 -64.33 18.86 15.41
C THR A 128 -64.09 17.44 14.90
N PHE A 129 -63.88 17.30 13.60
CA PHE A 129 -63.55 16.01 12.99
C PHE A 129 -62.26 15.41 13.58
N GLU A 130 -61.23 16.23 13.79
CA GLU A 130 -59.97 15.81 14.42
C GLU A 130 -60.15 15.39 15.89
N GLU A 131 -61.00 16.08 16.66
CA GLU A 131 -61.31 15.75 18.06
C GLU A 131 -62.07 14.41 18.16
N LEU A 132 -63.04 14.17 17.26
CA LEU A 132 -63.75 12.88 17.16
C LEU A 132 -62.80 11.74 16.74
N GLN A 133 -61.95 11.99 15.75
CA GLN A 133 -60.97 11.01 15.30
C GLN A 133 -59.95 10.69 16.40
N ALA A 134 -59.53 11.68 17.19
CA ALA A 134 -58.65 11.44 18.33
C ALA A 134 -59.32 10.55 19.38
N LEU A 135 -60.60 10.77 19.71
CA LEU A 135 -61.34 9.97 20.70
C LEU A 135 -61.57 8.52 20.26
N TYR A 136 -61.97 8.31 19.00
CA TYR A 136 -62.49 7.02 18.52
C TYR A 136 -61.63 6.32 17.47
N GLY A 137 -60.66 7.01 16.87
CA GLY A 137 -59.89 6.51 15.72
C GLY A 137 -58.81 5.47 16.02
N GLY A 138 -58.53 5.17 17.30
CA GLY A 138 -57.42 4.29 17.68
C GLY A 138 -56.04 4.84 17.30
N LEU A 139 -54.97 4.33 17.92
CA LEU A 139 -53.60 4.74 17.58
C LEU A 139 -53.11 4.17 16.22
N ASP A 140 -53.91 3.29 15.59
CA ASP A 140 -53.51 2.42 14.48
C ASP A 140 -54.09 2.81 13.11
N GLY A 141 -54.66 4.01 12.97
CA GLY A 141 -55.30 4.50 11.73
C GLY A 141 -54.39 4.77 10.53
N GLU A 142 -53.28 4.05 10.38
CA GLU A 142 -52.38 4.08 9.20
C GLU A 142 -52.00 2.66 8.71
N SER A 143 -52.86 1.65 8.89
CA SER A 143 -52.74 0.40 8.16
C SER A 143 -53.50 0.45 6.84
N ASN A 144 -52.79 0.22 5.73
CA ASN A 144 -53.25 -0.05 4.36
C ASN A 144 -53.55 1.14 3.45
N GLY A 145 -52.50 1.58 2.75
CA GLY A 145 -52.59 2.43 1.57
C GLY A 145 -51.45 2.23 0.57
N THR A 146 -50.93 1.01 0.40
CA THR A 146 -50.13 0.66 -0.80
C THR A 146 -50.21 -0.84 -1.09
N SER A 147 -51.29 -1.25 -1.76
CA SER A 147 -51.29 -2.44 -2.61
C SER A 147 -51.32 -1.99 -4.06
N GLY A 148 -50.35 -2.43 -4.86
CA GLY A 148 -50.21 -2.13 -6.29
C GLY A 148 -48.72 -2.09 -6.59
N GLY A 149 -48.09 -3.25 -6.77
CA GLY A 149 -47.99 -3.92 -8.08
C GLY A 149 -46.52 -3.76 -8.50
N GLU A 150 -45.82 -4.66 -9.16
CA GLU A 150 -46.08 -5.93 -9.83
C GLU A 150 -44.72 -6.65 -9.80
N ASN A 151 -44.74 -7.97 -9.70
CA ASN A 151 -43.66 -8.84 -10.18
C ASN A 151 -44.05 -9.30 -11.60
N PRO A 152 -43.11 -9.64 -12.48
CA PRO A 152 -42.01 -10.58 -12.22
C PRO A 152 -40.59 -10.04 -12.45
#